data_AF-K6UKY5-F1
#
_entry.id   AF-K6UKY5-F1
#
_cell.length_a   1.000
_cell.length_b   1.000
_cell.length_c   1.000
_cell.angle_alpha   90.00
_cell.angle_beta   90.00
_cell.angle_gamma   90.00
#
_symmetry.space_group_name_H-M   'P 1'
#
loop_
_entity.id
_entity.type
_entity.pdbx_description
1 polymer ?
#
loop_
_entity_poly.entity_id
_entity_poly.type
_entity_poly.pdbx_seq_one_letter_code
_entity_poly.pdbx_strand_id
1 'polypeptide(L)'
;MYNSWFEIIRSISPYNWAMLGIAMALFLSIMGAAWGIFICGTSIVGASVKSPRIISKNLISIIFCEALGMYGVITAVFLQIKFSGLSKEVHAPLVLTTKTDALIMNTIRGGWALFASGLTAGLSNLVSG
;
A
#
# COMPACT_ATOMS: atom_id res chain seq x y z
N MET A 1 24.55 3.20 -23.10
CA MET A 1 24.99 2.86 -21.74
C MET A 1 24.36 3.88 -20.80
N TYR A 2 23.63 3.45 -19.76
CA TYR A 2 23.09 4.37 -18.75
C TYR A 2 24.26 4.89 -17.91
N ASN A 3 24.36 6.21 -17.78
CA ASN A 3 25.52 6.84 -17.13
C ASN A 3 25.24 7.19 -15.65
N SER A 4 24.01 6.97 -15.17
CA SER A 4 23.60 7.32 -13.81
C SER A 4 22.42 6.47 -13.33
N TRP A 5 22.39 6.15 -12.03
CA TRP A 5 21.29 5.42 -11.37
C TRP A 5 19.91 6.04 -11.61
N PHE A 6 19.88 7.37 -11.73
CA PHE A 6 18.66 8.12 -11.97
C PHE A 6 18.03 7.81 -13.36
N GLU A 7 18.87 7.54 -14.36
CA GLU A 7 18.39 7.20 -15.71
C GLU A 7 17.77 5.81 -15.75
N ILE A 8 18.30 4.88 -14.96
CA ILE A 8 17.73 3.54 -14.80
C ILE A 8 16.36 3.62 -14.12
N ILE A 9 16.23 4.44 -13.08
CA ILE A 9 14.96 4.63 -12.36
C ILE A 9 13.91 5.31 -13.26
N ARG A 10 14.33 6.26 -14.10
CA ARG A 10 13.45 6.93 -15.09
C ARG A 10 13.12 6.06 -16.29
N SER A 11 13.92 5.04 -16.61
CA SER A 11 13.65 4.14 -17.75
C SER A 11 12.58 3.08 -17.43
N ILE A 12 12.31 2.83 -16.14
CA ILE A 12 11.22 1.97 -15.69
C ILE A 12 9.87 2.66 -15.95
N SER A 13 8.89 1.89 -16.41
CA SER A 13 7.56 2.42 -16.71
C SER A 13 6.89 3.03 -15.45
N PRO A 14 6.18 4.16 -15.57
CA PRO A 14 5.49 4.78 -14.43
C PRO A 14 4.36 3.90 -13.87
N TYR A 15 3.80 3.01 -14.69
CA TYR A 15 2.78 2.04 -14.26
C TYR A 15 3.34 1.02 -13.26
N ASN A 16 4.59 0.58 -13.43
CA ASN A 16 5.23 -0.35 -12.50
C ASN A 16 5.39 0.28 -11.12
N TRP A 17 5.78 1.55 -11.04
CA TRP A 17 5.87 2.30 -9.78
C TRP A 17 4.52 2.44 -9.10
N ALA A 18 3.46 2.75 -9.84
CA ALA A 18 2.12 2.84 -9.30
C ALA A 18 1.62 1.50 -8.75
N MET A 19 1.79 0.41 -9.50
CA MET A 19 1.36 -0.92 -9.09
C MET A 19 2.14 -1.42 -7.88
N LEU A 20 3.44 -1.14 -7.82
CA LEU A 20 4.27 -1.43 -6.66
C LEU A 20 3.76 -0.68 -5.41
N GLY A 21 3.37 0.59 -5.55
CA GLY A 21 2.77 1.37 -4.47
C GLY A 21 1.50 0.73 -3.91
N ILE A 22 0.57 0.34 -4.80
CA ILE A 22 -0.69 -0.32 -4.43
C ILE A 22 -0.41 -1.65 -3.71
N ALA A 23 0.51 -2.45 -4.24
CA ALA A 23 0.88 -3.72 -3.63
C ALA A 23 1.52 -3.55 -2.25
N MET A 24 2.41 -2.56 -2.10
CA MET A 24 3.07 -2.25 -0.82
C MET A 24 2.08 -1.75 0.23
N ALA A 25 1.10 -0.92 -0.16
CA ALA A 25 0.04 -0.46 0.74
C ALA A 25 -0.71 -1.63 1.38
N LEU A 26 -1.12 -2.60 0.55
CA LEU A 26 -1.84 -3.78 0.99
C LEU A 26 -0.96 -4.71 1.83
N PHE A 27 0.22 -5.06 1.31
CA PHE A 27 1.11 -6.04 1.91
C PHE A 27 1.60 -5.60 3.29
N LEU A 28 2.12 -4.36 3.40
CA LEU A 28 2.67 -3.85 4.66
C LEU A 28 1.58 -3.71 5.73
N SER A 29 0.37 -3.32 5.35
CA SER A 29 -0.75 -3.20 6.30
C SER A 29 -1.19 -4.56 6.85
N ILE A 30 -1.32 -5.57 5.98
CA ILE A 30 -1.71 -6.93 6.42
C ILE A 30 -0.59 -7.57 7.26
N MET A 31 0.67 -7.32 6.91
CA MET A 31 1.81 -7.81 7.69
C MET A 31 1.82 -7.23 9.10
N GLY A 32 1.53 -5.92 9.27
CA GLY A 32 1.38 -5.30 10.59
C GLY A 32 0.24 -5.90 11.40
N ALA A 33 -0.94 -6.04 10.79
CA ALA A 33 -2.09 -6.66 11.44
C ALA A 33 -1.78 -8.11 11.90
N ALA A 34 -1.14 -8.92 11.05
CA ALA A 34 -0.76 -10.28 11.40
C ALA A 34 0.23 -10.31 12.58
N TRP A 35 1.19 -9.38 12.60
CA TRP A 35 2.19 -9.27 13.65
C TRP A 35 1.57 -8.91 15.01
N GLY A 36 0.70 -7.90 15.06
CA GLY A 36 0.01 -7.51 16.30
C GLY A 36 -0.95 -8.60 16.81
N ILE A 37 -1.68 -9.26 15.91
CA ILE A 37 -2.54 -10.41 16.28
C ILE A 37 -1.71 -11.53 16.90
N PHE A 38 -0.53 -11.84 16.35
CA PHE A 38 0.34 -12.88 16.88
C PHE A 38 0.77 -12.57 18.33
N ILE A 39 1.27 -11.36 18.58
CA ILE A 39 1.76 -10.94 19.93
C ILE A 39 0.62 -10.92 20.95
N CYS A 40 -0.52 -10.32 20.60
CA CYS A 40 -1.69 -10.28 21.49
C CYS A 40 -2.28 -11.68 21.71
N GLY A 41 -2.35 -12.49 20.65
CA GLY A 41 -2.88 -13.85 20.69
C GLY A 41 -2.10 -14.76 21.62
N THR A 42 -0.76 -14.78 21.52
CA THR A 42 0.09 -15.60 22.41
C THR A 42 -0.07 -15.19 23.88
N SER A 43 -0.20 -13.89 24.13
CA SER A 43 -0.38 -13.34 25.49
C SER A 43 -1.73 -13.71 26.09
N ILE A 44 -2.81 -13.64 25.30
CA ILE A 44 -4.17 -14.01 25.74
C ILE A 44 -4.24 -15.51 26.04
N VAL A 45 -3.69 -16.35 25.17
CA VAL A 45 -3.67 -17.82 25.37
C VAL A 45 -2.84 -18.20 26.60
N GLY A 46 -1.68 -17.56 26.80
CA GLY A 46 -0.85 -17.81 27.99
C GLY A 46 -1.57 -17.47 29.30
N ALA A 47 -2.27 -16.34 29.34
CA ALA A 47 -2.98 -15.90 30.54
C ALA A 47 -4.32 -16.63 30.78
N SER A 48 -4.94 -17.16 29.72
CA SER A 48 -6.26 -17.81 29.81
C SER A 48 -6.22 -19.17 30.50
N VAL A 49 -5.06 -19.83 30.54
CA VAL A 49 -4.85 -21.10 31.26
C VAL A 49 -5.21 -20.98 32.74
N LYS A 50 -4.85 -19.87 33.39
CA LYS A 50 -5.15 -19.64 34.81
C LYS A 50 -6.45 -18.87 35.05
N SER A 51 -6.88 -18.05 34.09
CA SER A 51 -8.09 -17.24 34.23
C SER A 51 -8.81 -17.09 32.88
N PRO A 52 -9.73 -18.00 32.51
CA PRO A 52 -10.34 -18.02 31.18
C PRO A 52 -11.26 -16.82 30.91
N ARG A 53 -11.74 -16.14 31.96
CA ARG A 53 -12.58 -14.93 31.86
C ARG A 53 -11.91 -13.71 31.22
N ILE A 54 -10.60 -13.75 30.99
CA ILE A 54 -9.86 -12.62 30.38
C ILE A 54 -9.96 -12.58 28.86
N ILE A 55 -10.28 -13.71 28.21
CA ILE A 55 -10.31 -13.81 26.74
C ILE A 55 -11.31 -12.81 26.16
N SER A 56 -12.53 -12.80 26.68
CA SER A 56 -13.60 -11.93 26.19
C SER A 56 -13.32 -10.44 26.39
N LYS A 57 -12.56 -10.07 27.44
CA LYS A 57 -12.20 -8.67 27.71
C LYS A 57 -11.07 -8.18 26.82
N ASN A 58 -10.09 -9.05 26.53
CA ASN A 58 -8.90 -8.68 25.77
C ASN A 58 -9.04 -8.92 24.25
N LEU A 59 -10.13 -9.56 23.81
CA LEU A 59 -10.44 -9.76 22.39
C LEU A 59 -10.50 -8.43 21.62
N ILE A 60 -10.87 -7.33 22.28
CA ILE A 60 -10.94 -5.99 21.67
C ILE A 60 -9.59 -5.56 21.05
N SER A 61 -8.47 -5.99 21.62
CA SER A 61 -7.13 -5.68 21.08
C SER A 61 -6.90 -6.34 19.72
N ILE A 62 -7.40 -7.57 19.51
CA ILE A 62 -7.31 -8.29 18.24
C ILE A 62 -8.17 -7.59 17.18
N ILE A 63 -9.37 -7.15 17.57
CA ILE A 63 -10.29 -6.45 16.66
C ILE A 63 -9.70 -5.12 16.17
N PHE A 64 -9.00 -4.37 17.02
CA PHE A 64 -8.32 -3.15 16.58
C PHE A 64 -7.19 -3.42 15.57
N CYS A 65 -6.42 -4.49 15.79
CA CYS A 65 -5.36 -4.90 14.88
C CYS A 65 -5.94 -5.38 13.52
N GLU A 66 -7.09 -6.08 13.53
CA GLU A 66 -7.81 -6.45 12.30
C GLU A 66 -8.36 -5.23 11.55
N ALA A 67 -8.94 -4.26 12.27
CA ALA A 67 -9.47 -3.03 11.67
C ALA A 67 -8.37 -2.24 10.93
N LEU A 68 -7.16 -2.18 11.47
CA LEU A 68 -5.99 -1.60 10.78
C LEU A 68 -5.67 -2.33 9.46
N GLY A 69 -5.77 -3.66 9.44
CA GLY A 69 -5.64 -4.45 8.21
C GLY A 69 -6.69 -4.07 7.16
N MET A 70 -7.94 -3.86 7.57
CA MET A 70 -9.02 -3.43 6.67
C MET A 70 -8.79 -2.02 6.10
N TYR A 71 -8.21 -1.10 6.87
CA TYR A 71 -7.77 0.20 6.35
C TYR A 71 -6.75 0.05 5.20
N GLY A 72 -5.82 -0.90 5.32
CA GLY A 72 -4.88 -1.24 4.25
C GLY A 72 -5.56 -1.74 2.97
N VAL A 73 -6.56 -2.60 3.10
CA VAL A 73 -7.33 -3.11 1.95
C VAL A 73 -8.10 -1.98 1.26
N ILE A 74 -8.80 -1.15 2.04
CA ILE A 74 -9.59 -0.03 1.50
C ILE A 74 -8.69 0.97 0.77
N THR A 75 -7.54 1.33 1.36
CA THR A 75 -6.59 2.26 0.73
C THR A 75 -6.00 1.70 -0.56
N ALA A 76 -5.65 0.40 -0.62
CA ALA A 76 -5.18 -0.24 -1.84
C ALA A 76 -6.24 -0.20 -2.96
N VAL A 77 -7.50 -0.51 -2.64
CA VAL A 77 -8.62 -0.41 -3.61
C VAL A 77 -8.81 1.02 -4.10
N PHE A 78 -8.72 2.01 -3.20
CA PHE A 78 -8.85 3.42 -3.57
C PHE A 78 -7.73 3.88 -4.53
N LEU A 79 -6.50 3.45 -4.29
CA LEU A 79 -5.36 3.73 -5.17
C LEU A 79 -5.51 3.02 -6.53
N GLN A 80 -6.04 1.79 -6.55
CA GLN A 80 -6.33 1.05 -7.77
C GLN A 80 -7.37 1.76 -8.65
N ILE A 81 -8.42 2.35 -8.07
CA ILE A 81 -9.42 3.13 -8.79
C ILE A 81 -8.76 4.36 -9.45
N LYS A 82 -7.87 5.06 -8.74
CA LYS A 82 -7.14 6.21 -9.29
C LYS A 82 -6.16 5.81 -10.39
N PHE A 83 -5.50 4.65 -10.26
CA PHE A 83 -4.64 4.10 -11.30
C PHE A 83 -5.41 3.83 -12.60
N SER A 84 -6.59 3.20 -12.50
CA SER A 84 -7.45 2.93 -13.66
C SER A 84 -7.91 4.22 -14.35
N GLY A 85 -8.09 5.31 -13.61
CA GLY A 85 -8.35 6.64 -14.18
C GLY A 85 -7.15 7.16 -14.99
N LEU A 86 -5.94 7.05 -14.45
CA LEU A 86 -4.70 7.47 -15.13
C LEU A 86 -4.43 6.67 -16.41
N SER A 87 -4.82 5.39 -16.43
CA SER A 87 -4.67 4.51 -17.60
C SER A 87 -5.65 4.85 -18.73
N LYS A 88 -6.82 5.42 -18.44
CA LYS A 88 -7.82 5.79 -19.48
C LYS A 88 -7.46 7.07 -20.22
N GLU A 89 -6.70 7.96 -19.59
CA GLU A 89 -6.21 9.21 -20.22
C GLU A 89 -5.05 8.96 -21.21
N VAL A 90 -4.42 7.77 -21.17
CA VAL A 90 -3.26 7.39 -21.98
C VAL A 90 -3.60 6.17 -22.83
N HIS A 91 -4.23 6.37 -23.99
CA HIS A 91 -4.37 5.31 -25.00
C HIS A 91 -3.23 5.42 -26.03
N ALA A 92 -2.54 4.32 -26.31
CA ALA A 92 -1.52 4.23 -27.35
C ALA A 92 -2.15 4.30 -28.76
N PRO A 93 -1.44 4.81 -29.79
CA PRO A 93 -0.01 5.09 -29.82
C PRO A 93 0.32 6.51 -29.33
N LEU A 94 1.47 6.63 -28.66
CA LEU A 94 2.08 7.90 -28.25
C LEU A 94 2.50 8.70 -29.49
N VAL A 95 1.56 9.38 -30.14
CA VAL A 95 1.89 10.40 -31.15
C VAL A 95 2.42 11.62 -30.40
N LEU A 96 3.72 11.88 -30.56
CA LEU A 96 4.39 13.08 -30.04
C LEU A 96 3.79 14.32 -30.70
N THR A 97 2.83 14.95 -30.02
CA THR A 97 2.29 16.27 -30.32
C THR A 97 2.63 17.16 -29.14
N THR A 98 2.65 18.49 -29.32
CA THR A 98 3.02 19.47 -28.29
C THR A 98 2.15 19.44 -27.02
N LYS A 99 0.98 18.76 -27.06
CA LYS A 99 0.12 18.49 -25.88
C LYS A 99 0.43 17.17 -25.18
N THR A 100 1.12 16.25 -25.86
CA THR A 100 1.48 14.92 -25.36
C THR A 100 2.54 15.02 -24.24
N ASP A 101 3.39 16.06 -24.27
CA ASP A 101 4.42 16.27 -23.26
C ASP A 101 3.85 16.53 -21.85
N ALA A 102 2.80 17.34 -21.75
CA ALA A 102 2.15 17.61 -20.46
C ALA A 102 1.46 16.38 -19.89
N LEU A 103 0.88 15.55 -20.75
CA LEU A 103 0.16 14.34 -20.37
C LEU A 103 1.13 13.25 -19.87
N ILE A 104 2.25 13.05 -20.57
CA ILE A 104 3.32 12.13 -20.13
C ILE A 104 3.88 12.56 -18.78
N MET A 105 4.13 13.86 -18.58
CA MET A 105 4.62 14.39 -17.32
C MET A 105 3.63 14.20 -16.16
N ASN A 106 2.33 14.31 -16.43
CA ASN A 106 1.28 14.01 -15.46
C ASN A 106 1.22 12.51 -15.10
N THR A 107 1.41 11.61 -16.07
CA THR A 107 1.46 10.17 -15.82
C THR A 107 2.68 9.77 -14.99
N ILE A 108 3.85 10.36 -15.27
CA ILE A 108 5.08 10.12 -14.49
C ILE A 108 4.88 10.59 -13.05
N ARG A 109 4.37 11.82 -12.85
CA ARG A 109 4.05 12.35 -11.52
C ARG A 109 3.00 11.50 -10.81
N GLY A 110 1.97 11.05 -11.52
CA GLY A 110 0.94 10.15 -11.01
C GLY A 110 1.51 8.81 -10.54
N GLY A 111 2.45 8.23 -11.30
CA GLY A 111 3.14 7.00 -10.93
C GLY A 111 3.90 7.13 -9.61
N TRP A 112 4.71 8.19 -9.47
CA TRP A 112 5.43 8.47 -8.23
C TRP A 112 4.51 8.82 -7.05
N ALA A 113 3.42 9.54 -7.29
CA ALA A 113 2.44 9.87 -6.26
C ALA A 113 1.70 8.62 -5.74
N LEU A 114 1.30 7.71 -6.63
CA LEU A 114 0.70 6.42 -6.24
C LEU A 114 1.69 5.54 -5.49
N PHE A 115 2.96 5.51 -5.92
CA PHE A 115 4.03 4.82 -5.21
C PHE A 115 4.21 5.34 -3.77
N ALA A 116 4.42 6.66 -3.62
CA ALA A 116 4.69 7.28 -2.33
C ALA A 116 3.50 7.20 -1.37
N SER A 117 2.28 7.40 -1.88
CA SER A 117 1.06 7.30 -1.06
C SER A 117 0.84 5.88 -0.55
N GLY A 118 1.02 4.87 -1.41
CA GLY A 118 0.91 3.47 -1.02
C GLY A 118 1.98 3.06 -0.01
N LEU A 119 3.23 3.47 -0.21
CA LEU A 119 4.32 3.19 0.71
C LEU A 119 4.11 3.84 2.09
N THR A 120 3.70 5.11 2.12
CA THR A 120 3.49 5.86 3.37
C THR A 120 2.32 5.30 4.18
N ALA A 121 1.21 4.98 3.53
CA ALA A 121 0.05 4.38 4.19
C ALA A 121 0.38 2.98 4.71
N GLY A 122 1.04 2.15 3.88
CA GLY A 122 1.45 0.80 4.26
C GLY A 122 2.42 0.77 5.44
N LEU A 123 3.44 1.64 5.45
CA LEU A 123 4.39 1.72 6.56
C LEU A 123 3.75 2.25 7.85
N SER A 124 2.87 3.25 7.75
CA SER A 124 2.13 3.77 8.91
C SER A 124 1.28 2.67 9.56
N ASN A 125 0.57 1.88 8.75
CA ASN A 125 -0.25 0.77 9.23
C ASN A 125 0.59 -0.39 9.76
N LEU A 126 1.75 -0.67 9.16
CA LEU A 126 2.69 -1.68 9.64
C LEU A 126 3.19 -1.36 11.06
N VAL A 127 3.53 -0.09 11.32
CA VAL A 127 4.05 0.34 12.63
C VAL A 127 2.93 0.50 13.67
N SER A 128 1.69 0.71 13.24
CA SER A 128 0.54 0.86 14.14
C SER A 128 -0.10 -0.46 14.57
N GLY A 129 0.09 -1.54 13.80
CA GLY A 129 -0.43 -2.88 14.07
C GLY A 129 0.38 -3.63 15.11
#